data_AF-A0A4S9YDG0-F1
#
_entry.id   AF-A0A4S9YDG0-F1
#
_cell.length_a   1.000
_cell.length_b   1.000
_cell.length_c   1.000
_cell.angle_alpha   90.00
_cell.angle_beta   90.00
_cell.angle_gamma   90.00
#
_symmetry.space_group_name_H-M   'P 1'
#
loop_
_entity.id
_entity.type
_entity.pdbx_description
1 polymer ?
#
loop_
_entity_poly.entity_id
_entity_poly.type
_entity_poly.pdbx_seq_one_letter_code
_entity_poly.pdbx_strand_id
1 'polypeptide(L)'
;AHPLIHLGFALELASPTVAIESLALVASFYNDQHVYLDDPSYTKPSPWSSQDPFEVIQKAHKDSRFDTFFEKPGEDNYTPLTEDKEKEAVLLEYWNSWTVTDPKAQFEAAQRAAVALLIGSHERGQKFDFFLVHTLTSSHAVRVIAPLIRPTYHVPLLRQWWLFLLTAYIGQLRPAINRNKISHVDLAGRDWKWVADCAVNGKWAQDAHFVKACRSMQEAAKTWGDEDQYFLKAAVKLADEFSGWGGFSASSEDEAEATASNIGFAARHHG
;
A
#
# COMPACT_ATOMS: atom_id res chain seq x y z
N ALA A 1 2.20 9.05 0.49
CA ALA A 1 3.01 7.86 0.87
C ALA A 1 4.47 7.90 0.40
N HIS A 2 4.79 8.44 -0.79
CA HIS A 2 6.14 8.40 -1.36
C HIS A 2 7.30 8.83 -0.44
N PRO A 3 7.23 9.96 0.31
CA PRO A 3 8.36 10.35 1.15
C PRO A 3 8.72 9.28 2.19
N LEU A 4 7.70 8.68 2.83
CA LEU A 4 7.87 7.60 3.80
C LEU A 4 8.44 6.33 3.14
N ILE A 5 7.95 5.96 1.96
CA ILE A 5 8.45 4.80 1.19
C ILE A 5 9.94 4.97 0.87
N HIS A 6 10.32 6.14 0.35
CA HIS A 6 11.72 6.43 0.03
C HIS A 6 12.58 6.39 1.29
N LEU A 7 12.11 6.95 2.42
CA LEU A 7 12.84 6.86 3.69
C LEU A 7 13.07 5.41 4.13
N GLY A 8 12.03 4.57 4.05
CA GLY A 8 12.11 3.16 4.40
C GLY A 8 13.18 2.41 3.59
N PHE A 9 13.17 2.55 2.26
CA PHE A 9 14.18 1.93 1.40
C PHE A 9 15.57 2.56 1.55
N ALA A 10 15.66 3.87 1.80
CA ALA A 10 16.93 4.53 2.07
C ALA A 10 17.61 3.96 3.31
N LEU A 11 16.84 3.74 4.38
CA LEU A 11 17.33 3.16 5.64
C LEU A 11 17.68 1.68 5.47
N GLU A 12 16.84 0.91 4.79
CA GLU A 12 17.09 -0.52 4.54
C GLU A 12 18.35 -0.74 3.69
N LEU A 13 18.53 0.06 2.63
CA LEU A 13 19.61 -0.09 1.66
C LEU A 13 20.84 0.75 1.99
N ALA A 14 20.81 1.50 3.10
CA ALA A 14 21.82 2.50 3.46
C ALA A 14 22.16 3.45 2.29
N SER A 15 21.14 3.92 1.56
CA SER A 15 21.30 4.72 0.34
C SER A 15 21.13 6.21 0.61
N PRO A 16 22.21 7.02 0.58
CA PRO A 16 22.10 8.47 0.77
C PRO A 16 21.33 9.15 -0.35
N THR A 17 21.40 8.64 -1.59
CA THR A 17 20.66 9.19 -2.73
C THR A 17 19.15 9.10 -2.51
N VAL A 18 18.65 7.91 -2.12
CA VAL A 18 17.23 7.70 -1.85
C VAL A 18 16.79 8.48 -0.60
N ALA A 19 17.69 8.66 0.38
CA ALA A 19 17.42 9.52 1.54
C ALA A 19 17.20 10.98 1.11
N ILE A 20 18.02 11.52 0.22
CA ILE A 20 17.86 12.89 -0.32
C ILE A 20 16.52 13.03 -1.06
N GLU A 21 16.14 12.04 -1.88
CA GLU A 21 14.82 12.04 -2.54
C GLU A 21 13.68 12.08 -1.52
N SER A 22 13.76 11.27 -0.46
CA SER A 22 12.76 11.28 0.62
C SER A 22 12.63 12.67 1.24
N LEU A 23 13.75 13.30 1.61
CA LEU A 23 13.74 14.63 2.22
C LEU A 23 13.20 15.71 1.26
N ALA A 24 13.56 15.64 -0.02
CA ALA A 24 13.05 16.55 -1.04
C ALA A 24 11.53 16.40 -1.22
N LEU A 25 11.03 15.15 -1.21
CA LEU A 25 9.61 14.86 -1.29
C LEU A 25 8.86 15.36 -0.06
N VAL A 26 9.38 15.17 1.16
CA VAL A 26 8.77 15.74 2.38
C VAL A 26 8.67 17.26 2.29
N ALA A 27 9.72 17.93 1.82
CA ALA A 27 9.77 19.38 1.73
C ALA A 27 8.82 19.95 0.66
N SER A 28 8.52 19.19 -0.40
CA SER A 28 7.74 19.66 -1.56
C SER A 28 6.28 19.18 -1.58
N PHE A 29 5.98 18.07 -0.89
CA PHE A 29 4.66 17.42 -0.93
C PHE A 29 4.06 17.26 0.48
N TYR A 30 3.95 18.39 1.18
CA TYR A 30 3.24 18.48 2.45
C TYR A 30 1.73 18.52 2.22
N ASN A 31 0.96 17.79 3.02
CA ASN A 31 -0.51 17.81 2.97
C ASN A 31 -1.10 17.97 4.37
N ASP A 32 -2.35 18.42 4.47
CA ASP A 32 -3.01 18.73 5.74
C ASP A 32 -3.46 17.49 6.52
N GLN A 33 -3.20 16.26 6.04
CA GLN A 33 -3.64 15.04 6.73
C GLN A 33 -2.87 14.78 8.04
N HIS A 34 -1.79 15.52 8.31
CA HIS A 34 -1.09 15.44 9.60
C HIS A 34 -2.00 15.87 10.77
N VAL A 35 -3.00 16.74 10.52
CA VAL A 35 -3.90 17.27 11.57
C VAL A 35 -4.67 16.16 12.28
N TYR A 36 -4.97 15.06 11.60
CA TYR A 36 -5.68 13.93 12.19
C TYR A 36 -4.89 13.28 13.34
N LEU A 37 -3.55 13.32 13.28
CA LEU A 37 -2.70 12.87 14.38
C LEU A 37 -2.38 13.97 15.39
N ASP A 38 -2.18 15.20 14.91
CA ASP A 38 -1.70 16.30 15.74
C ASP A 38 -2.79 16.87 16.65
N ASP A 39 -4.06 16.91 16.18
CA ASP A 39 -5.19 17.34 16.98
C ASP A 39 -5.92 16.12 17.60
N PRO A 40 -5.88 15.95 18.93
CA PRO A 40 -6.53 14.83 19.61
C PRO A 40 -8.06 14.81 19.43
N SER A 41 -8.68 15.91 18.99
CA SER A 41 -10.12 15.97 18.71
C SER A 41 -10.57 14.98 17.62
N TYR A 42 -9.65 14.59 16.72
CA TYR A 42 -9.88 13.60 15.68
C TYR A 42 -9.80 12.16 16.17
N THR A 43 -9.09 11.91 17.28
CA THR A 43 -8.97 10.58 17.88
C THR A 43 -10.09 10.39 18.92
N LYS A 44 -11.26 9.94 18.43
CA LYS A 44 -12.47 9.76 19.24
C LYS A 44 -13.03 8.34 19.09
N PRO A 45 -13.79 7.82 20.07
CA PRO A 45 -14.41 6.51 19.94
C PRO A 45 -15.29 6.42 18.68
N SER A 46 -15.12 5.35 17.91
CA SER A 46 -16.03 4.97 16.82
C SER A 46 -17.24 4.22 17.40
N PRO A 47 -18.43 4.24 16.77
CA PRO A 47 -19.60 3.48 17.24
C PRO A 47 -19.37 1.97 17.35
N TRP A 48 -18.29 1.48 16.75
CA TRP A 48 -17.82 0.10 16.83
C TRP A 48 -16.30 0.08 16.80
N SER A 49 -15.73 -1.03 17.24
CA SER A 49 -14.29 -1.22 17.26
C SER A 49 -13.92 -2.65 16.86
N SER A 50 -12.74 -2.82 16.29
CA SER A 50 -12.11 -4.12 16.09
C SER A 50 -10.61 -4.06 16.37
N GLN A 51 -10.06 -5.18 16.85
CA GLN A 51 -8.61 -5.39 16.94
C GLN A 51 -8.05 -6.02 15.65
N ASP A 52 -8.90 -6.57 14.78
CA ASP A 52 -8.51 -7.16 13.50
C ASP A 52 -8.59 -6.09 12.39
N PRO A 53 -7.44 -5.66 11.82
CA PRO A 53 -7.44 -4.69 10.73
C PRO A 53 -8.21 -5.19 9.50
N PHE A 54 -8.25 -6.51 9.26
CA PHE A 54 -8.97 -7.07 8.13
C PHE A 54 -10.50 -6.96 8.30
N GLU A 55 -11.01 -7.11 9.52
CA GLU A 55 -12.43 -6.88 9.82
C GLU A 55 -12.83 -5.43 9.51
N VAL A 56 -11.95 -4.46 9.83
CA VAL A 56 -12.19 -3.04 9.53
C VAL A 56 -12.31 -2.80 8.02
N ILE A 57 -11.37 -3.36 7.25
CA ILE A 57 -11.39 -3.27 5.77
C ILE A 57 -12.65 -3.94 5.19
N GLN A 58 -13.02 -5.12 5.68
CA GLN A 58 -14.23 -5.81 5.22
C GLN A 58 -15.52 -5.05 5.54
N LYS A 59 -15.57 -4.38 6.70
CA LYS A 59 -16.68 -3.50 7.04
C LYS A 59 -16.71 -2.26 6.14
N ALA A 60 -15.57 -1.70 5.77
CA ALA A 60 -15.52 -0.55 4.85
C ALA A 60 -16.02 -0.93 3.46
N HIS A 61 -15.61 -2.11 2.96
CA HIS A 61 -16.08 -2.67 1.70
C HIS A 61 -17.61 -2.78 1.61
N LYS A 62 -18.26 -3.18 2.70
CA LYS A 62 -19.71 -3.44 2.76
C LYS A 62 -20.55 -2.22 3.11
N ASP A 63 -19.93 -1.09 3.41
CA ASP A 63 -20.65 0.10 3.86
C ASP A 63 -21.19 0.88 2.66
N SER A 64 -22.51 0.85 2.51
CA SER A 64 -23.18 1.51 1.39
C SER A 64 -23.09 3.03 1.43
N ARG A 65 -22.66 3.64 2.55
CA ARG A 65 -22.43 5.09 2.63
C ARG A 65 -21.41 5.56 1.60
N PHE A 66 -20.36 4.77 1.32
CA PHE A 66 -19.38 5.19 0.32
C PHE A 66 -19.79 4.88 -1.12
N ASP A 67 -20.92 4.19 -1.38
CA ASP A 67 -21.36 3.84 -2.75
C ASP A 67 -21.71 5.10 -3.57
N THR A 68 -22.03 6.20 -2.90
CA THR A 68 -22.36 7.49 -3.50
C THR A 68 -21.20 8.48 -3.47
N PHE A 69 -20.05 8.11 -2.90
CA PHE A 69 -18.94 9.06 -2.73
C PHE A 69 -18.23 9.36 -4.04
N PHE A 70 -18.02 8.33 -4.87
CA PHE A 70 -17.18 8.37 -6.06
C PHE A 70 -17.71 7.44 -7.14
N GLU A 71 -17.63 7.87 -8.41
CA GLU A 71 -18.10 7.07 -9.55
C GLU A 71 -17.01 6.17 -10.15
N LYS A 72 -15.74 6.58 -10.03
CA LYS A 72 -14.58 5.91 -10.61
C LYS A 72 -13.43 5.83 -9.60
N PRO A 73 -12.58 4.78 -9.65
CA PRO A 73 -11.37 4.74 -8.84
C PRO A 73 -10.37 5.81 -9.29
N GLY A 74 -9.50 6.24 -8.37
CA GLY A 74 -8.40 7.17 -8.68
C GLY A 74 -7.95 8.01 -7.50
N GLU A 75 -6.81 8.67 -7.68
CA GLU A 75 -6.22 9.65 -6.77
C GLU A 75 -7.08 10.91 -6.61
N ASP A 76 -7.87 11.26 -7.63
CA ASP A 76 -8.75 12.44 -7.60
C ASP A 76 -9.80 12.35 -6.47
N ASN A 77 -10.04 11.13 -5.96
CA ASN A 77 -10.95 10.90 -4.84
C ASN A 77 -10.34 11.27 -3.48
N TYR A 78 -9.03 11.47 -3.37
CA TYR A 78 -8.36 11.63 -2.08
C TYR A 78 -8.70 12.97 -1.43
N THR A 79 -8.62 14.05 -2.20
CA THR A 79 -8.93 15.40 -1.72
C THR A 79 -10.39 15.51 -1.29
N PRO A 80 -11.40 15.13 -2.12
CA PRO A 80 -12.78 15.17 -1.68
C PRO A 80 -13.09 14.24 -0.50
N LEU A 81 -12.39 13.10 -0.36
CA LEU A 81 -12.58 12.20 0.80
C LEU A 81 -12.20 12.87 2.12
N THR A 82 -11.23 13.79 2.10
CA THR A 82 -10.75 14.47 3.32
C THR A 82 -11.26 15.89 3.53
N GLU A 83 -11.73 16.57 2.47
CA GLU A 83 -12.24 17.95 2.57
C GLU A 83 -13.77 18.03 2.72
N ASP A 84 -14.50 17.05 2.18
CA ASP A 84 -15.94 16.93 2.39
C ASP A 84 -16.23 16.39 3.79
N LYS A 85 -16.95 17.16 4.60
CA LYS A 85 -17.20 16.83 6.02
C LYS A 85 -17.96 15.53 6.23
N GLU A 86 -18.85 15.15 5.31
CA GLU A 86 -19.58 13.89 5.41
C GLU A 86 -18.65 12.72 5.07
N LYS A 87 -17.87 12.85 4.01
CA LYS A 87 -16.92 11.81 3.59
C LYS A 87 -15.80 11.61 4.61
N GLU A 88 -15.26 12.72 5.12
CA GLU A 88 -14.23 12.77 6.16
C GLU A 88 -14.75 12.09 7.43
N ALA A 89 -15.98 12.39 7.87
CA ALA A 89 -16.56 11.78 9.06
C ALA A 89 -16.66 10.26 8.95
N VAL A 90 -17.06 9.73 7.78
CA VAL A 90 -17.12 8.27 7.57
C VAL A 90 -15.72 7.66 7.49
N LEU A 91 -14.76 8.28 6.79
CA LEU A 91 -13.36 7.83 6.79
C LEU A 91 -12.80 7.72 8.22
N LEU A 92 -13.03 8.76 9.03
CA LEU A 92 -12.54 8.82 10.40
C LEU A 92 -13.24 7.85 11.34
N GLU A 93 -14.47 7.45 11.05
CA GLU A 93 -15.15 6.36 11.77
C GLU A 93 -14.38 5.04 11.65
N TYR A 94 -13.89 4.71 10.45
CA TYR A 94 -13.08 3.51 10.18
C TYR A 94 -11.64 3.65 10.68
N TRP A 95 -11.06 4.84 10.59
CA TRP A 95 -9.73 5.10 11.14
C TRP A 95 -9.72 4.91 12.67
N ASN A 96 -10.78 5.34 13.34
CA ASN A 96 -10.94 5.21 14.80
C ASN A 96 -11.50 3.86 15.26
N SER A 97 -12.09 3.05 14.39
CA SER A 97 -12.59 1.73 14.78
C SER A 97 -11.47 0.71 15.00
N TRP A 98 -10.27 0.93 14.44
CA TRP A 98 -9.13 0.05 14.72
C TRP A 98 -8.51 0.35 16.09
N THR A 99 -8.71 -0.58 17.02
CA THR A 99 -8.17 -0.51 18.38
C THR A 99 -6.84 -1.25 18.45
N VAL A 100 -5.76 -0.50 18.70
CA VAL A 100 -4.41 -1.05 18.81
C VAL A 100 -4.08 -1.34 20.27
N THR A 101 -4.02 -2.61 20.64
CA THR A 101 -3.67 -3.12 21.99
C THR A 101 -2.35 -3.89 22.00
N ASP A 102 -2.03 -4.59 20.92
CA ASP A 102 -0.74 -5.21 20.66
C ASP A 102 -0.20 -4.69 19.30
N PRO A 103 0.52 -3.56 19.29
CA PRO A 103 1.00 -2.95 18.06
C PRO A 103 1.84 -3.88 17.20
N LYS A 104 2.55 -4.85 17.80
CA LYS A 104 3.44 -5.75 17.05
C LYS A 104 2.62 -6.80 16.29
N ALA A 105 1.79 -7.56 17.00
CA ALA A 105 0.98 -8.60 16.39
C ALA A 105 -0.06 -8.01 15.41
N GLN A 106 -0.65 -6.86 15.76
CA GLN A 106 -1.62 -6.21 14.91
C GLN A 106 -0.99 -5.56 13.69
N PHE A 107 0.27 -5.11 13.77
CA PHE A 107 0.98 -4.61 12.59
C PHE A 107 1.30 -5.73 11.59
N GLU A 108 1.70 -6.92 12.06
CA GLU A 108 1.84 -8.09 11.19
C GLU A 108 0.51 -8.38 10.46
N ALA A 109 -0.60 -8.46 11.21
CA ALA A 109 -1.92 -8.67 10.63
C ALA A 109 -2.29 -7.59 9.60
N ALA A 110 -1.94 -6.33 9.87
CA ALA A 110 -2.19 -5.22 8.96
C ALA A 110 -1.32 -5.28 7.69
N GLN A 111 -0.06 -5.72 7.78
CA GLN A 111 0.78 -5.96 6.59
C GLN A 111 0.21 -7.09 5.73
N ARG A 112 -0.27 -8.18 6.33
CA ARG A 112 -0.98 -9.25 5.61
C ARG A 112 -2.25 -8.71 4.94
N ALA A 113 -2.99 -7.82 5.60
CA ALA A 113 -4.14 -7.16 5.01
C ALA A 113 -3.77 -6.25 3.82
N ALA A 114 -2.66 -5.51 3.87
CA ALA A 114 -2.16 -4.72 2.75
C ALA A 114 -1.77 -5.58 1.55
N VAL A 115 -1.17 -6.76 1.77
CA VAL A 115 -0.94 -7.75 0.72
C VAL A 115 -2.26 -8.28 0.15
N ALA A 116 -3.24 -8.58 1.02
CA ALA A 116 -4.57 -9.01 0.60
C ALA A 116 -5.27 -7.95 -0.27
N LEU A 117 -5.11 -6.67 0.06
CA LEU A 117 -5.65 -5.57 -0.73
C LEU A 117 -5.10 -5.58 -2.15
N LEU A 118 -3.78 -5.67 -2.33
CA LEU A 118 -3.17 -5.66 -3.67
C LEU A 118 -3.46 -6.95 -4.45
N ILE A 119 -3.20 -8.10 -3.84
CA ILE A 119 -3.18 -9.38 -4.55
C ILE A 119 -4.56 -10.05 -4.58
N GLY A 120 -5.34 -9.88 -3.51
CA GLY A 120 -6.67 -10.48 -3.36
C GLY A 120 -7.75 -9.73 -4.12
N SER A 121 -7.54 -8.46 -4.48
CA SER A 121 -8.46 -7.69 -5.32
C SER A 121 -8.16 -7.78 -6.82
N HIS A 122 -6.93 -8.18 -7.19
CA HIS A 122 -6.52 -8.32 -8.57
C HIS A 122 -7.27 -9.45 -9.29
N GLU A 123 -7.76 -9.17 -10.50
CA GLU A 123 -8.32 -10.17 -11.42
C GLU A 123 -7.32 -10.50 -12.52
N ARG A 124 -7.19 -11.79 -12.84
CA ARG A 124 -6.26 -12.26 -13.87
C ARG A 124 -6.57 -11.60 -15.21
N GLY A 125 -5.54 -11.06 -15.87
CA GLY A 125 -5.67 -10.33 -17.13
C GLY A 125 -5.90 -8.82 -16.97
N GLN A 126 -6.12 -8.33 -15.74
CA GLN A 126 -6.12 -6.91 -15.42
C GLN A 126 -4.73 -6.46 -14.95
N LYS A 127 -4.51 -5.14 -14.97
CA LYS A 127 -3.33 -4.52 -14.35
C LYS A 127 -3.47 -4.54 -12.82
N PHE A 128 -2.35 -4.54 -12.10
CA PHE A 128 -2.37 -4.39 -10.64
C PHE A 128 -2.64 -2.94 -10.26
N ASP A 129 -3.26 -2.72 -9.11
CA ASP A 129 -3.62 -1.38 -8.65
C ASP A 129 -2.39 -0.62 -8.13
N PHE A 130 -2.10 0.52 -8.76
CA PHE A 130 -0.97 1.37 -8.43
C PHE A 130 -1.08 1.93 -7.00
N PHE A 131 -2.27 2.30 -6.55
CA PHE A 131 -2.46 2.93 -5.24
C PHE A 131 -2.45 1.90 -4.12
N LEU A 132 -2.99 0.70 -4.36
CA LEU A 132 -2.96 -0.37 -3.36
C LEU A 132 -1.55 -0.92 -3.13
N VAL A 133 -0.66 -0.95 -4.13
CA VAL A 133 0.75 -1.32 -3.90
C VAL A 133 1.47 -0.32 -2.98
N HIS A 134 1.04 0.94 -2.93
CA HIS A 134 1.58 1.91 -2.00
C HIS A 134 1.25 1.57 -0.55
N THR A 135 0.12 0.91 -0.27
CA THR A 135 -0.22 0.46 1.10
C THR A 135 0.79 -0.59 1.60
N LEU A 136 1.17 -1.54 0.73
CA LEU A 136 2.18 -2.54 0.99
C LEU A 136 3.58 -1.93 1.15
N THR A 137 4.02 -1.12 0.19
CA THR A 137 5.39 -0.56 0.20
C THR A 137 5.60 0.47 1.31
N SER A 138 4.56 1.24 1.68
CA SER A 138 4.65 2.12 2.84
C SER A 138 4.60 1.36 4.17
N SER A 139 3.94 0.20 4.22
CA SER A 139 4.00 -0.67 5.40
C SER A 139 5.42 -1.19 5.65
N HIS A 140 6.17 -1.48 4.59
CA HIS A 140 7.59 -1.82 4.72
C HIS A 140 8.40 -0.69 5.34
N ALA A 141 8.13 0.56 4.97
CA ALA A 141 8.79 1.69 5.61
C ALA A 141 8.46 1.80 7.11
N VAL A 142 7.20 1.57 7.51
CA VAL A 142 6.83 1.51 8.94
C VAL A 142 7.62 0.42 9.67
N ARG A 143 7.76 -0.78 9.07
CA ARG A 143 8.54 -1.90 9.62
C ARG A 143 10.02 -1.56 9.81
N VAL A 144 10.63 -0.85 8.86
CA VAL A 144 12.04 -0.45 8.93
C VAL A 144 12.26 0.69 9.94
N ILE A 145 11.35 1.66 10.01
CA ILE A 145 11.50 2.86 10.82
C ILE A 145 11.14 2.61 12.29
N ALA A 146 10.11 1.81 12.57
CA ALA A 146 9.62 1.62 13.94
C ALA A 146 10.74 1.20 14.94
N PRO A 147 11.64 0.25 14.63
CA PRO A 147 12.74 -0.12 15.52
C PRO A 147 13.78 1.00 15.77
N LEU A 148 13.80 2.04 14.92
CA LEU A 148 14.79 3.11 14.96
C LEU A 148 14.29 4.36 15.72
N ILE A 149 13.00 4.41 16.03
CA ILE A 149 12.37 5.56 16.71
C ILE A 149 11.89 5.18 18.10
N ARG A 150 11.64 6.19 18.95
CA ARG A 150 11.14 5.99 20.32
C ARG A 150 9.79 5.27 20.32
N PRO A 151 9.52 4.36 21.29
CA PRO A 151 8.25 3.64 21.40
C PRO A 151 7.00 4.52 21.42
N THR A 152 7.11 5.75 21.95
CA THR A 152 6.02 6.73 21.98
C THR A 152 5.48 7.09 20.59
N TYR A 153 6.24 6.84 19.52
CA TYR A 153 5.86 7.16 18.14
C TYR A 153 5.40 5.94 17.34
N HIS A 154 5.47 4.73 17.89
CA HIS A 154 5.10 3.51 17.15
C HIS A 154 3.62 3.50 16.76
N VAL A 155 2.72 3.72 17.72
CA VAL A 155 1.28 3.77 17.47
C VAL A 155 0.87 4.96 16.59
N PRO A 156 1.35 6.20 16.82
CA PRO A 156 1.12 7.30 15.88
C PRO A 156 1.55 7.00 14.43
N LEU A 157 2.75 6.46 14.23
CA LEU A 157 3.24 6.10 12.88
C LEU A 157 2.33 5.04 12.23
N LEU A 158 1.94 4.01 13.00
CA LEU A 158 1.03 2.97 12.54
C LEU A 158 -0.34 3.54 12.17
N ARG A 159 -0.88 4.46 12.98
CA ARG A 159 -2.16 5.13 12.72
C ARG A 159 -2.11 6.05 11.49
N GLN A 160 -0.99 6.73 11.23
CA GLN A 160 -0.84 7.52 10.00
C GLN A 160 -0.88 6.62 8.76
N TRP A 161 -0.13 5.52 8.81
CA TRP A 161 -0.12 4.56 7.72
C TRP A 161 -1.51 3.93 7.51
N TRP A 162 -2.22 3.65 8.60
CA TRP A 162 -3.59 3.12 8.55
C TRP A 162 -4.56 4.09 7.88
N LEU A 163 -4.48 5.37 8.20
CA LEU A 163 -5.26 6.41 7.53
C LEU A 163 -5.00 6.39 6.02
N PHE A 164 -3.72 6.38 5.62
CA PHE A 164 -3.34 6.30 4.21
C PHE A 164 -3.89 5.05 3.53
N LEU A 165 -3.81 3.88 4.17
CA LEU A 165 -4.36 2.63 3.65
C LEU A 165 -5.86 2.74 3.40
N LEU A 166 -6.62 3.27 4.38
CA LEU A 166 -8.06 3.47 4.24
C LEU A 166 -8.39 4.47 3.13
N THR A 167 -7.69 5.60 3.06
CA THR A 167 -7.85 6.59 1.98
C THR A 167 -7.61 5.97 0.62
N ALA A 168 -6.51 5.23 0.44
CA ALA A 168 -6.21 4.55 -0.82
C ALA A 168 -7.27 3.50 -1.17
N TYR A 169 -7.69 2.69 -0.20
CA TYR A 169 -8.71 1.66 -0.41
C TYR A 169 -10.06 2.25 -0.80
N ILE A 170 -10.49 3.31 -0.10
CA ILE A 170 -11.77 3.99 -0.37
C ILE A 170 -11.72 4.74 -1.70
N GLY A 171 -10.62 5.44 -1.99
CA GLY A 171 -10.42 6.12 -3.27
C GLY A 171 -10.35 5.17 -4.47
N GLN A 172 -9.99 3.91 -4.25
CA GLN A 172 -10.06 2.84 -5.26
C GLN A 172 -11.42 2.11 -5.29
N LEU A 173 -12.46 2.70 -4.70
CA LEU A 173 -13.83 2.14 -4.60
C LEU A 173 -13.91 0.81 -3.86
N ARG A 174 -12.97 0.56 -2.93
CA ARG A 174 -12.99 -0.56 -1.98
C ARG A 174 -13.16 -1.90 -2.71
N PRO A 175 -12.25 -2.28 -3.62
CA PRO A 175 -12.43 -3.49 -4.40
C PRO A 175 -12.55 -4.72 -3.49
N ALA A 176 -13.33 -5.71 -3.95
CA ALA A 176 -13.58 -6.92 -3.20
C ALA A 176 -12.29 -7.72 -3.02
N ILE A 177 -12.05 -8.22 -1.80
CA ILE A 177 -10.82 -8.94 -1.46
C ILE A 177 -11.11 -10.42 -1.35
N ASN A 178 -10.49 -11.21 -2.22
CA ASN A 178 -10.54 -12.67 -2.14
C ASN A 178 -9.19 -13.24 -1.70
N ARG A 179 -9.04 -13.56 -0.41
CA ARG A 179 -7.82 -14.15 0.17
C ARG A 179 -7.47 -15.52 -0.42
N ASN A 180 -8.44 -16.24 -0.99
CA ASN A 180 -8.19 -17.54 -1.64
C ASN A 180 -7.30 -17.39 -2.88
N LYS A 181 -7.28 -16.21 -3.51
CA LYS A 181 -6.36 -15.89 -4.61
C LYS A 181 -4.90 -15.90 -4.19
N ILE A 182 -4.62 -15.87 -2.88
CA ILE A 182 -3.27 -15.99 -2.32
C ILE A 182 -3.06 -17.39 -1.75
N SER A 183 -3.95 -17.86 -0.87
CA SER A 183 -3.75 -19.13 -0.15
C SER A 183 -3.67 -20.35 -1.08
N HIS A 184 -4.36 -20.30 -2.23
CA HIS A 184 -4.41 -21.39 -3.22
C HIS A 184 -3.40 -21.26 -4.36
N VAL A 185 -2.47 -20.30 -4.30
CA VAL A 185 -1.39 -20.21 -5.30
C VAL A 185 -0.52 -21.47 -5.19
N ASP A 186 -0.44 -22.22 -6.28
CA ASP A 186 0.53 -23.31 -6.43
C ASP A 186 1.91 -22.72 -6.69
N LEU A 187 2.84 -22.96 -5.77
CA LEU A 187 4.20 -22.49 -5.90
C LEU A 187 4.94 -23.22 -7.03
N ALA A 188 4.61 -24.49 -7.33
CA ALA A 188 5.25 -25.28 -8.38
C ALA A 188 6.80 -25.21 -8.33
N GLY A 189 7.37 -25.22 -7.11
CA GLY A 189 8.81 -25.11 -6.87
C GLY A 189 9.39 -23.68 -6.92
N ARG A 190 8.58 -22.65 -7.22
CA ARG A 190 8.98 -21.24 -7.16
C ARG A 190 9.14 -20.80 -5.70
N ASP A 191 10.32 -20.27 -5.41
CA ASP A 191 10.70 -19.81 -4.08
C ASP A 191 11.12 -18.33 -4.10
N TRP A 192 11.68 -17.84 -3.00
CA TRP A 192 12.17 -16.46 -2.93
C TRP A 192 13.34 -16.16 -3.88
N LYS A 193 14.11 -17.18 -4.31
CA LYS A 193 15.16 -16.99 -5.32
C LYS A 193 14.52 -16.72 -6.68
N TRP A 194 13.47 -17.46 -7.03
CA TRP A 194 12.70 -17.21 -8.24
C TRP A 194 12.07 -15.81 -8.25
N VAL A 195 11.40 -15.41 -7.16
CA VAL A 195 10.81 -14.06 -7.04
C VAL A 195 11.88 -12.97 -7.18
N ALA A 196 13.04 -13.14 -6.53
CA ALA A 196 14.14 -12.20 -6.61
C ALA A 196 14.68 -12.09 -8.04
N ASP A 197 14.85 -13.20 -8.75
CA ASP A 197 15.29 -13.21 -10.15
C ASP A 197 14.30 -12.47 -11.05
N CYS A 198 13.00 -12.71 -10.89
CA CYS A 198 11.97 -11.93 -11.59
C CYS A 198 12.07 -10.43 -11.31
N ALA A 199 12.35 -10.05 -10.06
CA ALA A 199 12.45 -8.65 -9.66
C ALA A 199 13.70 -7.94 -10.19
N VAL A 200 14.85 -8.62 -10.28
CA VAL A 200 16.12 -7.94 -10.63
C VAL A 200 16.62 -8.22 -12.05
N ASN A 201 16.23 -9.35 -12.63
CA ASN A 201 16.64 -9.78 -13.97
C ASN A 201 15.46 -9.94 -14.94
N GLY A 202 14.22 -9.91 -14.45
CA GLY A 202 13.02 -10.10 -15.25
C GLY A 202 12.62 -8.89 -16.10
N LYS A 203 11.57 -9.08 -16.90
CA LYS A 203 10.99 -8.05 -17.80
C LYS A 203 10.70 -6.72 -17.10
N TRP A 204 10.32 -6.78 -15.82
CA TRP A 204 9.86 -5.63 -15.04
C TRP A 204 10.92 -5.13 -14.05
N ALA A 205 12.20 -5.48 -14.22
CA ALA A 205 13.26 -5.08 -13.30
C ALA A 205 13.49 -3.57 -13.21
N GLN A 206 13.03 -2.80 -14.21
CA GLN A 206 13.08 -1.33 -14.22
C GLN A 206 11.81 -0.69 -13.64
N ASP A 207 10.77 -1.47 -13.31
CA ASP A 207 9.60 -0.95 -12.62
C ASP A 207 9.84 -0.94 -11.11
N ALA A 208 10.14 0.25 -10.57
CA ALA A 208 10.48 0.40 -9.17
C ALA A 208 9.36 -0.07 -8.22
N HIS A 209 8.08 0.08 -8.58
CA HIS A 209 6.97 -0.35 -7.72
C HIS A 209 6.88 -1.87 -7.66
N PHE A 210 7.11 -2.54 -8.79
CA PHE A 210 7.13 -4.00 -8.87
C PHE A 210 8.25 -4.57 -7.99
N VAL A 211 9.47 -4.03 -8.14
CA VAL A 211 10.62 -4.45 -7.33
C VAL A 211 10.38 -4.18 -5.84
N LYS A 212 9.88 -2.99 -5.50
CA LYS A 212 9.55 -2.63 -4.11
C LYS A 212 8.48 -3.55 -3.52
N ALA A 213 7.46 -3.95 -4.28
CA ALA A 213 6.41 -4.85 -3.82
C ALA A 213 6.95 -6.26 -3.52
N CYS A 214 7.72 -6.83 -4.44
CA CYS A 214 8.40 -8.11 -4.24
C CYS A 214 9.31 -8.08 -3.00
N ARG A 215 10.13 -7.03 -2.87
CA ARG A 215 11.01 -6.84 -1.70
C ARG A 215 10.22 -6.68 -0.40
N SER A 216 9.15 -5.89 -0.41
CA SER A 216 8.32 -5.65 0.79
C SER A 216 7.70 -6.94 1.33
N MET A 217 7.18 -7.81 0.45
CA MET A 217 6.64 -9.11 0.86
C MET A 217 7.75 -10.05 1.36
N GLN A 218 8.91 -10.07 0.70
CA GLN A 218 10.05 -10.87 1.14
C GLN A 218 10.53 -10.47 2.53
N GLU A 219 10.62 -9.18 2.82
CA GLU A 219 11.09 -8.68 4.12
C GLU A 219 10.03 -8.82 5.22
N ALA A 220 8.74 -8.75 4.88
CA ALA A 220 7.66 -9.10 5.81
C ALA A 220 7.75 -10.58 6.22
N ALA A 221 7.92 -11.49 5.24
CA ALA A 221 8.11 -12.93 5.50
C ALA A 221 9.29 -13.22 6.43
N LYS A 222 10.42 -12.52 6.25
CA LYS A 222 11.59 -12.65 7.13
C LYS A 222 11.33 -12.14 8.54
N THR A 223 10.54 -11.08 8.68
CA THR A 223 10.30 -10.40 9.96
C THR A 223 9.32 -11.17 10.83
N TRP A 224 8.26 -11.70 10.24
CA TRP A 224 7.14 -12.33 10.96
C TRP A 224 7.19 -13.86 10.92
N GLY A 225 7.98 -14.44 10.00
CA GLY A 225 7.80 -15.82 9.58
C GLY A 225 6.75 -15.91 8.45
N ASP A 226 6.69 -17.06 7.80
CA ASP A 226 5.77 -17.31 6.68
C ASP A 226 5.43 -18.80 6.60
N GLU A 227 4.99 -19.39 7.72
CA GLU A 227 4.72 -20.83 7.83
C GLU A 227 3.67 -21.33 6.83
N ASP A 228 2.64 -20.51 6.56
CA ASP A 228 1.61 -20.79 5.55
C ASP A 228 2.00 -20.33 4.13
N GLN A 229 3.22 -19.81 4.00
CA GLN A 229 3.82 -19.27 2.78
C GLN A 229 2.98 -18.17 2.14
N TYR A 230 2.21 -17.43 2.94
CA TYR A 230 1.29 -16.41 2.48
C TYR A 230 1.99 -15.30 1.71
N PHE A 231 3.09 -14.76 2.23
CA PHE A 231 3.86 -13.71 1.56
C PHE A 231 4.55 -14.23 0.31
N LEU A 232 5.12 -15.45 0.35
CA LEU A 232 5.74 -16.06 -0.82
C LEU A 232 4.72 -16.30 -1.95
N LYS A 233 3.55 -16.87 -1.62
CA LYS A 233 2.46 -17.10 -2.58
C LYS A 233 1.98 -15.80 -3.21
N ALA A 234 1.81 -14.75 -2.41
CA ALA A 234 1.45 -13.43 -2.88
C ALA A 234 2.49 -12.85 -3.84
N ALA A 235 3.78 -12.97 -3.49
CA ALA A 235 4.88 -12.48 -4.32
C ALA A 235 5.04 -13.27 -5.62
N VAL A 236 4.85 -14.59 -5.58
CA VAL A 236 4.83 -15.44 -6.77
C VAL A 236 3.70 -15.04 -7.70
N LYS A 237 2.48 -14.85 -7.17
CA LYS A 237 1.34 -14.40 -7.97
C LYS A 237 1.59 -13.04 -8.61
N LEU A 238 2.14 -12.07 -7.85
CA LEU A 238 2.53 -10.78 -8.41
C LEU A 238 3.54 -10.95 -9.55
N ALA A 239 4.65 -11.65 -9.30
CA ALA A 239 5.71 -11.83 -10.30
C ALA A 239 5.26 -12.58 -11.57
N ASP A 240 4.34 -13.53 -11.43
CA ASP A 240 3.83 -14.34 -12.54
C ASP A 240 2.78 -13.59 -13.38
N GLU A 241 1.91 -12.80 -12.74
CA GLU A 241 0.76 -12.16 -13.40
C GLU A 241 0.96 -10.68 -13.70
N PHE A 242 2.05 -10.05 -13.25
CA PHE A 242 2.26 -8.63 -13.42
C PHE A 242 2.36 -8.23 -14.90
N SER A 243 1.45 -7.34 -15.30
CA SER A 243 1.28 -6.84 -16.67
C SER A 243 1.34 -5.31 -16.75
N GLY A 244 1.68 -4.65 -15.63
CA GLY A 244 1.68 -3.20 -15.46
C GLY A 244 0.73 -2.73 -14.37
N TRP A 245 0.67 -1.40 -14.19
CA TRP A 245 -0.13 -0.72 -13.18
C TRP A 245 -1.39 -0.06 -13.77
N GLY A 246 -2.48 -0.12 -13.02
CA GLY A 246 -3.76 0.56 -13.30
C GLY A 246 -4.35 1.17 -12.02
N GLY A 247 -5.65 1.43 -12.01
CA GLY A 247 -6.35 2.11 -10.89
C GLY A 247 -6.22 3.64 -10.92
N PHE A 248 -5.63 4.17 -12.00
CA PHE A 248 -5.53 5.59 -12.30
C PHE A 248 -6.89 6.19 -12.65
N SER A 249 -7.08 7.48 -12.40
CA SER A 249 -8.19 8.22 -12.98
C SER A 249 -7.98 8.37 -14.49
N ALA A 250 -9.05 8.71 -15.23
CA ALA A 250 -8.96 8.83 -16.68
C ALA A 250 -7.90 9.86 -17.14
N SER A 251 -7.69 10.94 -16.37
CA SER A 251 -6.64 11.92 -16.64
C SER A 251 -5.23 11.39 -16.39
N SER A 252 -5.03 10.53 -15.39
CA SER A 252 -3.72 9.96 -15.11
C SER A 252 -3.39 8.73 -15.95
N GLU A 253 -4.39 8.04 -16.51
CA GLU A 253 -4.16 7.02 -17.54
C GLU A 253 -3.49 7.63 -18.79
N ASP A 254 -3.99 8.77 -19.27
CA ASP A 254 -3.41 9.49 -20.42
C ASP A 254 -1.95 9.94 -20.14
N GLU A 255 -1.67 10.44 -18.93
CA GLU A 255 -0.32 10.82 -18.52
C GLU A 255 0.61 9.61 -18.33
N ALA A 256 0.12 8.52 -17.74
CA ALA A 256 0.88 7.30 -17.55
C ALA A 256 1.24 6.64 -18.89
N GLU A 257 0.32 6.62 -19.87
CA GLU A 257 0.56 6.13 -21.22
C GLU A 257 1.54 7.02 -22.00
N ALA A 258 1.43 8.35 -21.86
CA ALA A 258 2.38 9.29 -22.46
C ALA A 258 3.80 9.11 -21.88
N THR A 259 3.91 8.88 -20.57
CA THR A 259 5.19 8.67 -19.88
C THR A 259 5.82 7.33 -20.25
N ALA A 260 5.02 6.25 -20.31
CA ALA A 260 5.46 4.94 -20.76
C ALA A 260 5.95 4.95 -22.22
N SER A 261 5.29 5.73 -23.08
CA SER A 261 5.66 5.90 -24.50
C SER A 261 6.98 6.66 -24.68
N ASN A 262 7.24 7.67 -23.82
CA ASN A 262 8.49 8.44 -23.85
C ASN A 262 9.71 7.63 -23.38
N ILE A 263 9.53 6.70 -22.43
CA ILE A 263 10.58 5.75 -22.02
C ILE A 263 10.90 4.78 -23.17
N GLY A 264 9.91 4.38 -23.96
CA GLY A 264 10.09 3.58 -25.17
C GLY A 264 10.81 4.30 -26.32
N PHE A 265 10.71 5.63 -26.41
CA PHE A 265 11.39 6.44 -27.41
C PHE A 265 12.88 6.67 -27.07
N ALA A 266 13.21 6.86 -25.79
CA ALA A 266 14.58 6.99 -25.31
C ALA A 266 15.41 5.70 -25.52
N ALA A 267 14.77 4.52 -25.45
CA ALA A 267 15.43 3.23 -25.69
C ALA A 267 15.76 2.96 -27.17
N ARG A 268 15.20 3.72 -28.14
CA ARG A 268 15.41 3.51 -29.58
C ARG A 268 16.49 4.40 -30.21
N HIS A 269 17.08 5.33 -29.46
CA HIS A 269 18.08 6.28 -29.97
C HIS A 269 19.50 6.11 -29.42
N HIS A 270 19.79 4.96 -28.80
CA HIS A 270 21.15 4.54 -28.43
C HIS A 270 21.55 3.23 -29.12
N GLY A 271 21.41 3.19 -30.45
CA GLY A 271 21.96 2.16 -31.34
C GLY A 271 22.89 2.79 -32.35
#